data_AF-A0A950SUZ9-F1
#
_entry.id   AF-A0A950SUZ9-F1
#
_cell.length_a   1.000
_cell.length_b   1.000
_cell.length_c   1.000
_cell.angle_alpha   90.00
_cell.angle_beta   90.00
_cell.angle_gamma   90.00
#
_symmetry.space_group_name_H-M   'P 1'
#
loop_
_entity.id
_entity.type
_entity.pdbx_description
1 polymer ?
#
loop_
_entity_poly.entity_id
_entity_poly.type
_entity_poly.pdbx_seq_one_letter_code
_entity_poly.pdbx_strand_id
1 'polypeptide(L)'
;MTLGTRLLTWLRGELVGTDSYGNRYYRERGSRPVRRGGGRASREKRWVIYDGEPEGSKVPPEWHAWLHHTVDELPRADRPRYPWEKPHQPNMTGTVHAYSPPGSIRRGGHRARATGDYEPWIPE
;
A
#
# COMPACT_ATOMS: atom_id res chain seq x y z
N MET A 1 -6.56 -11.42 -11.13
CA MET A 1 -7.64 -11.96 -10.24
C MET A 1 -7.78 -13.46 -10.42
N THR A 2 -7.92 -14.24 -9.35
CA THR A 2 -8.19 -15.69 -9.45
C THR A 2 -9.69 -15.99 -9.53
N LEU A 3 -10.07 -17.09 -10.17
CA LEU A 3 -11.48 -17.52 -10.31
C LEU A 3 -12.17 -17.73 -8.95
N GLY A 4 -11.45 -18.29 -7.97
CA GLY A 4 -11.97 -18.51 -6.63
C GLY A 4 -12.37 -17.21 -5.92
N THR A 5 -11.55 -16.15 -6.03
CA THR A 5 -11.88 -14.84 -5.44
C THR A 5 -13.10 -14.22 -6.11
N ARG A 6 -13.31 -14.41 -7.42
CA ARG A 6 -14.51 -13.92 -8.11
C ARG A 6 -15.77 -14.61 -7.61
N LEU A 7 -15.75 -15.94 -7.50
CA LEU A 7 -16.88 -16.71 -7.00
C LEU A 7 -17.22 -16.33 -5.54
N LEU A 8 -16.19 -16.23 -4.68
CA LEU A 8 -16.37 -15.80 -3.30
C LEU A 8 -17.00 -14.41 -3.20
N THR A 9 -16.49 -13.46 -3.99
CA THR A 9 -16.99 -12.08 -4.00
C THR A 9 -18.44 -12.02 -4.48
N TRP A 10 -18.80 -12.80 -5.51
CA TRP A 10 -20.18 -12.85 -5.97
C TRP A 10 -21.14 -13.45 -4.94
N LEU A 11 -20.73 -14.55 -4.28
CA LEU A 11 -21.57 -15.25 -3.31
C LEU A 11 -21.71 -14.50 -1.97
N ARG A 12 -20.63 -13.88 -1.50
CA ARG A 12 -20.51 -13.39 -0.11
C ARG A 12 -19.96 -11.98 0.01
N GLY A 13 -19.55 -11.34 -1.08
CA GLY A 13 -19.00 -9.99 -1.05
C GLY A 13 -20.10 -8.95 -0.85
N GLU A 14 -19.79 -7.99 0.03
CA GLU A 14 -20.42 -6.69 0.10
C GLU A 14 -19.37 -5.65 -0.31
N LEU A 15 -19.65 -4.88 -1.36
CA LEU A 15 -18.76 -3.80 -1.79
C LEU A 15 -18.86 -2.65 -0.80
N VAL A 16 -17.71 -2.29 -0.22
CA VAL A 16 -17.63 -1.29 0.84
C VAL A 16 -17.15 0.06 0.33
N GLY A 17 -16.27 0.06 -0.67
CA GLY A 17 -15.85 1.27 -1.36
C GLY A 17 -14.75 1.02 -2.38
N THR A 18 -14.29 2.12 -2.98
CA THR A 18 -13.25 2.14 -4.01
C THR A 18 -12.23 3.22 -3.68
N ASP A 19 -10.96 2.98 -3.95
CA ASP A 19 -9.93 4.03 -3.86
C ASP A 19 -9.78 4.80 -5.18
N SER A 20 -8.94 5.83 -5.16
CA SER A 20 -8.60 6.65 -6.32
C SER A 20 -7.78 5.92 -7.38
N TYR A 21 -7.24 4.74 -7.06
CA TYR A 21 -6.42 3.91 -7.94
C TYR A 21 -7.23 2.79 -8.61
N GLY A 22 -8.54 2.72 -8.35
CA GLY A 22 -9.46 1.74 -8.93
C GLY A 22 -9.57 0.42 -8.16
N ASN A 23 -8.86 0.25 -7.04
CA ASN A 23 -9.01 -0.93 -6.22
C ASN A 23 -10.37 -0.91 -5.51
N ARG A 24 -11.00 -2.08 -5.41
CA ARG A 24 -12.33 -2.25 -4.82
C ARG A 24 -12.25 -3.10 -3.56
N TYR A 25 -12.86 -2.62 -2.49
CA TYR A 25 -12.75 -3.20 -1.16
C TYR A 25 -14.06 -3.88 -0.75
N TYR A 26 -13.96 -5.09 -0.23
CA TYR A 26 -15.09 -5.94 0.09
C TYR A 26 -15.00 -6.47 1.52
N ARG A 27 -16.16 -6.69 2.13
CA ARG A 27 -16.32 -7.44 3.38
C ARG A 27 -17.28 -8.61 3.19
N GLU A 28 -17.20 -9.61 4.06
CA GLU A 28 -18.15 -10.73 4.04
C GLU A 28 -19.53 -10.29 4.55
N ARG A 29 -20.54 -10.40 3.67
CA ARG A 29 -21.92 -10.02 3.93
C ARG A 29 -22.48 -10.77 5.14
N GLY A 30 -23.01 -10.03 6.10
CA GLY A 30 -23.62 -10.60 7.30
C GLY A 30 -22.64 -11.30 8.25
N SER A 31 -21.33 -11.12 8.06
CA SER A 31 -20.36 -11.67 9.00
C SER A 31 -20.49 -10.95 10.35
N ARG A 32 -20.87 -11.69 11.38
CA ARG A 32 -20.69 -11.28 12.78
C ARG A 32 -19.37 -11.88 13.24
N PRO A 33 -18.49 -11.12 13.93
CA PRO A 33 -17.26 -11.68 14.46
C PRO A 33 -17.60 -12.89 15.34
N VAL A 34 -17.17 -14.07 14.90
CA VAL A 34 -17.42 -15.31 15.63
C VAL A 34 -16.53 -15.25 16.85
N ARG A 35 -17.10 -15.02 18.04
CA ARG A 35 -16.41 -14.94 19.34
C ARG A 35 -15.73 -16.26 19.78
N ARG A 36 -15.17 -17.05 18.87
CA ARG A 36 -14.32 -18.20 19.20
C ARG A 36 -12.86 -17.78 19.11
N GLY A 37 -12.35 -17.26 20.24
CA GLY A 37 -10.92 -17.18 20.56
C GLY A 37 -10.06 -16.44 19.54
N GLY A 38 -10.03 -15.10 19.59
CA GLY A 38 -8.92 -14.19 19.21
C GLY A 38 -8.22 -14.29 17.84
N GLY A 39 -8.47 -15.31 17.02
CA GLY A 39 -7.69 -15.61 15.81
C GLY A 39 -8.27 -15.03 14.53
N ARG A 40 -7.59 -15.27 13.39
CA ARG A 40 -8.04 -14.84 12.05
C ARG A 40 -9.48 -15.29 11.70
N ALA A 41 -9.94 -16.41 12.25
CA ALA A 41 -11.30 -16.92 12.04
C ALA A 41 -12.38 -16.20 12.87
N SER A 42 -11.98 -15.38 13.84
CA SER A 42 -12.87 -14.63 14.74
C SER A 42 -13.22 -13.24 14.20
N ARG A 43 -12.47 -12.75 13.19
CA ARG A 43 -12.63 -11.42 12.61
C ARG A 43 -13.48 -11.48 11.33
N GLU A 44 -14.17 -10.39 11.06
CA GLU A 44 -14.80 -10.14 9.76
C GLU A 44 -13.78 -10.34 8.64
N LYS A 45 -14.17 -11.02 7.56
CA LYS A 45 -13.29 -11.15 6.41
C LYS A 45 -13.36 -9.88 5.57
N ARG A 46 -12.21 -9.22 5.40
CA ARG A 46 -12.00 -8.07 4.51
C ARG A 46 -11.03 -8.46 3.41
N TRP A 47 -11.30 -8.08 2.17
CA TRP A 47 -10.40 -8.32 1.05
C TRP A 47 -10.49 -7.20 0.00
N VAL A 48 -9.46 -7.12 -0.84
CA VAL A 48 -9.35 -6.15 -1.93
C VAL A 48 -9.32 -6.86 -3.27
N ILE A 49 -9.95 -6.24 -4.26
CA ILE A 49 -9.86 -6.59 -5.67
C ILE A 49 -9.08 -5.46 -6.34
N TYR A 50 -7.84 -5.76 -6.70
CA TYR A 50 -6.94 -4.80 -7.35
C TYR A 50 -7.39 -4.43 -8.76
N ASP A 51 -7.07 -3.20 -9.15
CA ASP A 51 -7.05 -2.82 -10.56
C ASP A 51 -5.74 -3.28 -11.23
N GLY A 52 -5.88 -4.06 -12.31
CA GLY A 52 -4.76 -4.70 -12.99
C GLY A 52 -4.07 -5.82 -12.19
N GLU A 53 -2.73 -5.81 -12.21
CA GLU A 53 -1.91 -6.85 -11.56
C GLU A 53 -2.04 -6.79 -10.03
N PRO A 54 -2.36 -7.92 -9.35
CA PRO A 54 -2.47 -7.97 -7.90
C PRO A 54 -1.09 -7.73 -7.25
N GLU A 55 -0.96 -6.61 -6.57
CA GLU A 55 0.25 -6.23 -5.84
C GLU A 55 -0.12 -5.57 -4.51
N GLY A 56 0.35 -6.13 -3.40
CA GLY A 56 -0.08 -5.76 -2.05
C GLY A 56 0.20 -4.30 -1.70
N SER A 57 1.29 -3.75 -2.22
CA SER A 57 1.69 -2.36 -1.96
C SER A 57 0.85 -1.32 -2.70
N LYS A 58 -0.10 -1.71 -3.56
CA LYS A 58 -1.01 -0.78 -4.27
C LYS A 58 -2.16 -0.26 -3.40
N VAL A 59 -2.34 -0.80 -2.19
CA VAL A 59 -3.37 -0.34 -1.26
C VAL A 59 -2.89 0.94 -0.57
N PRO A 60 -3.61 2.06 -0.68
CA PRO A 60 -3.22 3.30 -0.03
C PRO A 60 -3.38 3.21 1.51
N PRO A 61 -2.70 4.07 2.28
CA PRO A 61 -2.57 3.92 3.73
C PRO A 61 -3.89 3.83 4.50
N GLU A 62 -4.88 4.62 4.09
CA GLU A 62 -6.21 4.64 4.71
C GLU A 62 -6.96 3.33 4.53
N TRP A 63 -6.92 2.76 3.32
CA TRP A 63 -7.52 1.45 3.04
C TRP A 63 -6.71 0.32 3.65
N HIS A 64 -5.39 0.47 3.76
CA HIS A 64 -4.52 -0.50 4.42
C HIS A 64 -4.88 -0.62 5.92
N ALA A 65 -5.09 0.50 6.61
CA ALA A 65 -5.51 0.49 8.01
C ALA A 65 -6.84 -0.26 8.21
N TRP A 66 -7.82 -0.03 7.34
CA TRP A 66 -9.11 -0.73 7.38
C TRP A 66 -8.97 -2.21 7.04
N LEU A 67 -8.25 -2.54 5.97
CA LEU A 67 -8.06 -3.92 5.50
C LEU A 67 -7.36 -4.79 6.56
N HIS A 68 -6.43 -4.20 7.33
CA HIS A 68 -5.68 -4.88 8.37
C HIS A 68 -6.32 -4.81 9.77
N HIS A 69 -7.56 -4.33 9.88
CA HIS A 69 -8.29 -4.19 11.15
C HIS A 69 -7.57 -3.29 12.16
N THR A 70 -6.80 -2.32 11.70
CA THR A 70 -6.26 -1.26 12.55
C THR A 70 -7.37 -0.27 12.93
N VAL A 71 -8.30 -0.03 12.01
CA VAL A 71 -9.50 0.78 12.22
C VAL A 71 -10.73 0.04 11.70
N ASP A 72 -11.88 0.30 12.33
CA ASP A 72 -13.17 -0.22 11.87
C ASP A 72 -13.90 0.75 10.93
N GLU A 73 -13.62 2.05 11.08
CA GLU A 73 -14.18 3.08 10.22
C GLU A 73 -13.64 2.98 8.79
N LEU A 74 -14.51 3.30 7.83
CA LEU A 74 -14.11 3.39 6.44
C LEU A 74 -13.33 4.67 6.17
N PRO A 75 -12.38 4.63 5.23
CA PRO A 75 -11.69 5.84 4.78
C PRO A 75 -12.68 6.93 4.39
N ARG A 76 -12.55 8.09 5.02
CA ARG A 76 -13.37 9.26 4.69
C ARG A 76 -12.76 10.01 3.51
N ALA A 77 -13.59 10.37 2.55
CA ALA A 77 -13.15 11.12 1.36
C ALA A 77 -12.69 12.55 1.67
N ASP A 78 -13.17 13.12 2.79
CA ASP A 78 -12.95 14.51 3.21
C ASP A 78 -11.81 14.65 4.24
N ARG A 79 -10.93 13.66 4.36
CA ARG A 79 -9.84 13.74 5.34
C ARG A 79 -8.94 14.96 5.08
N PRO A 80 -8.56 15.72 6.11
CA PRO A 80 -7.62 16.82 5.94
C PRO A 80 -6.26 16.27 5.52
N ARG A 81 -5.71 16.82 4.43
CA ARG A 81 -4.36 16.51 3.95
C ARG A 81 -3.38 17.54 4.46
N TYR A 82 -2.19 17.10 4.83
CA TYR A 82 -1.12 18.01 5.23
C TYR A 82 -0.27 18.47 4.04
N PRO A 83 0.32 19.68 4.06
CA PRO A 83 1.13 20.18 2.94
C PRO A 83 2.35 19.30 2.59
N TRP A 84 2.87 18.56 3.56
CA TRP A 84 4.00 17.66 3.41
C TRP A 84 3.60 16.24 2.99
N GLU A 85 2.30 15.95 2.90
CA GLU A 85 1.77 14.62 2.64
C GLU A 85 1.83 14.27 1.16
N LYS A 86 2.69 13.30 0.84
CA LYS A 86 2.87 12.82 -0.53
C LYS A 86 1.72 11.91 -0.96
N PRO A 87 1.36 11.90 -2.27
CA PRO A 87 0.42 10.91 -2.79
C PRO A 87 0.98 9.49 -2.63
N HIS A 88 0.10 8.52 -2.45
CA HIS A 88 0.49 7.12 -2.35
C HIS A 88 1.15 6.65 -3.65
N GLN A 89 2.22 5.88 -3.52
CA GLN A 89 2.92 5.22 -4.61
C GLN A 89 3.15 3.76 -4.21
N PRO A 90 2.87 2.80 -5.11
CA PRO A 90 3.14 1.39 -4.85
C PRO A 90 4.65 1.11 -4.80
N ASN A 91 5.03 -0.09 -4.35
CA ASN A 91 6.42 -0.49 -4.29
C ASN A 91 7.01 -0.63 -5.71
N MET A 92 8.00 0.20 -6.01
CA MET A 92 8.68 0.23 -7.32
C MET A 92 9.91 -0.69 -7.38
N THR A 93 10.15 -1.52 -6.36
CA THR A 93 11.29 -2.45 -6.34
C THR A 93 11.28 -3.36 -7.58
N GLY A 94 12.45 -3.59 -8.16
CA GLY A 94 12.58 -4.39 -9.39
C GLY A 94 12.21 -3.67 -10.69
N THR A 95 11.73 -2.42 -10.61
CA THR A 95 11.43 -1.60 -11.81
C THR A 95 12.55 -0.59 -12.12
N VAL A 96 12.41 0.11 -13.26
CA VAL A 96 13.28 1.24 -13.62
C VAL A 96 13.14 2.42 -12.66
N HIS A 97 12.01 2.53 -11.95
CA HIS A 97 11.72 3.59 -10.98
C HIS A 97 12.10 3.21 -9.54
N ALA A 98 12.79 2.08 -9.33
CA ALA A 98 13.24 1.66 -8.01
C ALA A 98 14.15 2.71 -7.37
N TYR A 99 13.96 2.94 -6.07
CA TYR A 99 14.84 3.81 -5.31
C TYR A 99 16.30 3.31 -5.39
N SER A 100 17.20 4.24 -5.68
CA SER A 100 18.64 3.98 -5.75
C SER A 100 19.34 4.94 -4.78
N PRO A 101 20.13 4.44 -3.81
CA PRO A 101 20.76 5.30 -2.82
C PRO A 101 21.82 6.22 -3.46
N PRO A 102 22.18 7.34 -2.81
CA PRO A 102 23.35 8.13 -3.18
C PRO A 102 24.59 7.23 -3.28
N GLY A 103 25.43 7.45 -4.30
CA GLY A 103 26.61 6.61 -4.58
C GLY A 103 26.33 5.33 -5.37
N SER A 104 25.08 4.94 -5.56
CA SER A 104 24.77 3.79 -6.42
C SER A 104 25.14 4.07 -7.87
N ILE A 105 25.73 3.08 -8.55
CA ILE A 105 26.08 3.16 -9.98
C ILE A 105 24.84 3.50 -10.81
N ARG A 106 23.67 2.94 -10.45
CA ARG A 106 22.38 3.20 -11.10
C ARG A 106 21.91 4.65 -11.01
N ARG A 107 22.36 5.42 -10.01
CA ARG A 107 22.01 6.84 -9.81
C ARG A 107 23.13 7.79 -10.28
N GLY A 108 24.15 7.27 -10.96
CA GLY A 108 25.29 8.07 -11.45
C GLY A 108 26.52 8.04 -10.54
N GLY A 109 26.61 7.11 -9.58
CA GLY A 109 27.86 6.77 -8.87
C GLY A 109 28.43 7.83 -7.92
N HIS A 110 27.84 9.03 -7.83
CA HIS A 110 28.32 10.07 -6.92
C HIS A 110 27.99 9.72 -5.47
N ARG A 111 29.03 9.38 -4.68
CA ARG A 111 28.90 9.13 -3.25
C ARG A 111 28.32 10.35 -2.53
N ALA A 112 27.61 10.12 -1.42
CA ALA A 112 27.19 11.22 -0.55
C ALA A 112 28.44 11.96 -0.04
N ARG A 113 28.39 13.30 -0.06
CA ARG A 113 29.45 14.12 0.50
C ARG A 113 29.55 13.85 2.00
N ALA A 114 30.76 13.66 2.50
CA ALA A 114 31.04 13.54 3.93
C ALA A 114 31.87 14.75 4.39
N THR A 115 31.79 15.08 5.68
CA THR A 115 32.50 16.23 6.27
C THR A 115 34.02 16.13 6.17
N GLY A 116 34.55 14.93 5.91
CA GLY A 116 35.98 14.66 5.71
C GLY A 116 36.39 14.53 4.23
N ASP A 117 35.57 15.00 3.30
CA ASP A 117 35.91 14.95 1.88
C ASP A 117 37.10 15.87 1.59
N TYR A 118 38.19 15.27 1.15
CA TYR A 118 39.38 15.99 0.74
C TYR A 118 39.10 16.85 -0.50
N GLU A 119 39.47 18.12 -0.43
CA GLU A 119 39.50 19.02 -1.59
C GLU A 119 40.93 19.04 -2.16
N PRO A 120 41.15 18.48 -3.36
CA PRO A 120 42.48 18.48 -3.96
C PRO A 120 42.91 19.91 -4.33
N TRP A 121 44.17 20.21 -4.08
CA TRP A 121 44.77 21.46 -4.53
C TRP A 121 44.88 21.48 -6.07
N ILE A 122 44.47 22.59 -6.69
CA ILE A 122 44.50 22.80 -8.14
C ILE A 122 45.53 23.91 -8.43
N PRO A 123 46.68 23.62 -9.04
CA PRO A 123 47.64 24.64 -9.46
C PRO A 123 47.08 25.53 -10.58
N GLU A 124 47.54 26.78 -10.62
CA GLU A 124 47.37 27.72 -11.74
C GLU A 124 48.33 27.42 -12.90
#